data_AF-A0A6A8AMR7-F1
#
_entry.id   AF-A0A6A8AMR7-F1
#
_cell.length_a   1.000
_cell.length_b   1.000
_cell.length_c   1.000
_cell.angle_alpha   90.00
_cell.angle_beta   90.00
_cell.angle_gamma   90.00
#
_symmetry.space_group_name_H-M   'P 1'
#
loop_
_entity.id
_entity.type
_entity.pdbx_description
1 polymer ?
#
loop_
_entity_poly.entity_id
_entity_poly.type
_entity_poly.pdbx_seq_one_letter_code
_entity_poly.pdbx_strand_id
1 'polypeptide(L)'
;VLVSNWLGALLNGMLYSATTNLTLEQLPRFRGTMMSISSATGSLGAAMGTAFGGWLLVTYHYNQLGWFMGAFNVVAVLIYYFITKDPTRNK
;
A
#
# COMPACT_ATOMS: atom_id res chain seq x y z
N VAL A 1 8.82 1.77 -20.86
CA VAL A 1 7.41 1.57 -20.44
C VAL A 1 7.11 0.11 -20.09
N LEU A 2 7.47 -0.87 -20.93
CA LEU A 2 7.21 -2.29 -20.60
C LEU A 2 7.99 -2.75 -19.35
N VAL A 3 9.31 -2.54 -19.34
CA VAL A 3 10.18 -2.93 -18.21
C VAL A 3 9.76 -2.28 -16.89
N SER A 4 9.36 -1.02 -16.91
CA SER A 4 8.88 -0.31 -15.71
C SER A 4 7.57 -0.88 -15.17
N ASN A 5 6.66 -1.33 -16.04
CA ASN A 5 5.42 -1.98 -15.63
C ASN A 5 5.68 -3.36 -15.01
N TRP A 6 6.57 -4.16 -15.59
CA TRP A 6 6.96 -5.46 -15.03
C TRP A 6 7.65 -5.30 -13.67
N LEU A 7 8.55 -4.33 -13.55
CA LEU A 7 9.23 -4.02 -12.29
C LEU A 7 8.22 -3.57 -11.23
N GLY A 8 7.28 -2.68 -11.61
CA GLY A 8 6.21 -2.22 -10.72
C GLY A 8 5.32 -3.36 -10.23
N ALA A 9 4.93 -4.28 -11.13
CA ALA A 9 4.13 -5.44 -10.77
C ALA A 9 4.86 -6.39 -9.82
N LEU A 10 6.15 -6.67 -10.07
CA LEU A 10 6.97 -7.50 -9.19
C LEU A 10 7.10 -6.89 -7.78
N LEU A 11 7.45 -5.61 -7.71
CA LEU A 11 7.60 -4.90 -6.44
C LEU A 11 6.28 -4.84 -5.66
N ASN A 12 5.17 -4.59 -6.36
CA ASN A 12 3.85 -4.55 -5.74
C ASN A 12 3.42 -5.93 -5.21
N GLY A 13 3.65 -6.99 -5.97
CA GLY A 13 3.36 -8.36 -5.53
C GLY A 13 4.15 -8.77 -4.29
N MET A 14 5.45 -8.43 -4.23
CA MET A 14 6.27 -8.66 -3.04
C MET A 14 5.76 -7.89 -1.82
N LEU A 15 5.43 -6.61 -2.00
CA LEU A 15 4.93 -5.75 -0.92
C LEU A 15 3.58 -6.25 -0.38
N TYR A 16 2.66 -6.62 -1.27
CA TYR A 16 1.35 -7.14 -0.88
C TYR A 16 1.49 -8.44 -0.07
N SER A 17 2.29 -9.40 -0.55
CA SER A 17 2.51 -10.67 0.14
C SER A 17 3.16 -10.48 1.52
N ALA A 18 4.21 -9.65 1.60
CA ALA A 18 4.88 -9.36 2.87
C ALA A 18 3.93 -8.70 3.89
N THR A 19 3.10 -7.76 3.44
CA THR A 19 2.15 -7.04 4.29
C THR A 19 1.06 -7.96 4.83
N THR A 20 0.50 -8.84 3.99
CA THR A 20 -0.51 -9.82 4.42
C THR A 20 0.03 -10.83 5.42
N ASN A 21 1.29 -11.28 5.25
CA ASN A 21 1.91 -12.17 6.22
C ASN A 21 2.16 -11.46 7.55
N LEU A 22 2.67 -10.23 7.51
CA LEU A 22 2.94 -9.44 8.70
C LEU A 22 1.66 -9.16 9.51
N THR A 23 0.54 -8.84 8.85
CA THR A 23 -0.74 -8.63 9.55
C THR A 23 -1.26 -9.90 10.22
N LEU A 24 -1.00 -11.08 9.65
CA LEU A 24 -1.35 -12.37 10.25
C LEU A 24 -0.42 -12.77 11.41
N GLU A 25 0.84 -12.34 11.37
CA GLU A 25 1.83 -12.56 12.43
C GLU A 25 1.65 -11.61 13.61
N GLN A 26 1.24 -10.36 13.38
CA GLN A 26 1.04 -9.36 14.44
C GLN A 26 -0.10 -9.72 15.42
N LEU A 27 -1.16 -10.41 14.96
CA LEU A 27 -2.32 -10.77 15.79
C LEU A 27 -2.80 -12.21 15.54
N PRO A 28 -2.07 -13.24 16.00
CA PRO A 28 -2.38 -14.65 15.71
C PRO A 28 -3.71 -15.12 16.30
N ARG A 29 -4.22 -14.44 17.34
CA ARG A 29 -5.48 -14.78 18.03
C ARG A 29 -6.73 -14.24 17.30
N PHE A 30 -6.58 -13.23 16.45
CA PHE A 30 -7.67 -12.51 15.79
C PHE A 30 -7.47 -12.40 14.27
N ARG A 31 -6.94 -13.48 13.65
CA ARG A 31 -6.58 -13.50 12.22
C ARG A 31 -7.74 -13.09 11.29
N GLY A 32 -8.95 -13.60 11.56
CA GLY A 32 -10.12 -13.31 10.72
C GLY A 32 -10.59 -11.86 10.78
N THR A 33 -10.66 -11.27 11.98
CA THR A 33 -11.06 -9.87 12.14
C THR A 33 -9.98 -8.92 11.62
N MET A 34 -8.70 -9.25 11.82
CA MET A 34 -7.58 -8.47 11.27
C MET A 34 -7.57 -8.49 9.74
N MET A 35 -7.81 -9.66 9.13
CA MET A 35 -7.92 -9.78 7.67
C MET A 35 -9.12 -8.99 7.12
N SER A 36 -10.27 -9.00 7.82
CA SER A 36 -11.44 -8.21 7.42
C SER A 36 -11.18 -6.71 7.49
N ILE A 37 -10.55 -6.22 8.57
CA ILE A 37 -10.14 -4.82 8.70
C ILE A 37 -9.14 -4.46 7.60
N SER A 38 -8.14 -5.31 7.35
CA SER A 38 -7.17 -5.10 6.27
C SER A 38 -7.87 -4.96 4.91
N SER A 39 -8.84 -5.83 4.60
CA SER A 39 -9.62 -5.74 3.36
C SER A 39 -10.50 -4.49 3.31
N ALA A 40 -11.14 -4.10 4.42
CA ALA A 40 -11.96 -2.89 4.50
C ALA A 40 -11.12 -1.62 4.29
N THR A 41 -9.94 -1.55 4.91
CA THR A 41 -8.97 -0.46 4.71
C THR A 41 -8.44 -0.46 3.27
N GLY A 42 -8.20 -1.63 2.67
CA GLY A 42 -7.82 -1.75 1.26
C GLY A 42 -8.88 -1.19 0.31
N SER A 43 -10.15 -1.57 0.51
CA SER A 43 -11.29 -1.06 -0.27
C SER A 43 -11.50 0.45 -0.08
N LEU A 44 -11.37 0.96 1.15
CA LEU A 44 -11.42 2.39 1.44
C LEU A 44 -10.29 3.13 0.72
N GLY A 45 -9.06 2.62 0.80
CA GLY A 45 -7.89 3.18 0.14
C GLY A 45 -8.06 3.19 -1.38
N ALA A 46 -8.61 2.13 -1.97
CA ALA A 46 -8.91 2.06 -3.41
C ALA A 46 -9.97 3.09 -3.83
N ALA A 47 -11.05 3.23 -3.05
CA ALA A 47 -12.09 4.23 -3.30
C ALA A 47 -11.54 5.65 -3.23
N MET A 48 -10.80 5.98 -2.16
CA MET A 48 -10.15 7.29 -2.00
C MET A 48 -9.11 7.54 -3.08
N GLY A 49 -8.24 6.56 -3.35
CA GLY A 49 -7.19 6.66 -4.37
C GLY A 49 -7.75 6.86 -5.78
N THR A 50 -8.88 6.22 -6.09
CA THR A 50 -9.57 6.41 -7.38
C THR A 50 -10.23 7.79 -7.46
N ALA A 51 -10.87 8.25 -6.39
CA ALA A 51 -11.48 9.58 -6.33
C ALA A 51 -10.44 10.69 -6.48
N PHE A 52 -9.36 10.65 -5.69
CA PHE A 52 -8.26 11.61 -5.78
C PHE A 52 -7.49 11.48 -7.09
N GLY A 53 -7.21 10.26 -7.55
CA GLY A 53 -6.52 10.00 -8.80
C GLY A 53 -7.29 10.53 -10.01
N GLY A 54 -8.60 10.32 -10.04
CA GLY A 54 -9.48 10.85 -11.08
C GLY A 54 -9.54 12.38 -11.08
N TRP A 55 -9.71 13.00 -9.90
CA TRP A 55 -9.70 14.45 -9.76
C TRP A 55 -8.38 15.06 -10.25
N LEU A 56 -7.26 14.50 -9.81
CA LEU A 56 -5.93 14.97 -10.18
C LEU A 56 -5.64 14.79 -11.68
N LEU A 57 -6.13 13.70 -12.28
CA LEU A 57 -6.00 13.43 -13.72
C LEU A 57 -6.74 14.49 -14.56
N VAL A 58 -7.90 14.96 -14.10
CA VAL A 58 -8.67 16.03 -14.76
C VAL A 58 -7.97 17.38 -14.63
N THR A 59 -7.38 17.69 -13.47
CA THR A 59 -6.77 19.01 -13.21
C THR A 59 -5.35 19.16 -13.77
N TYR A 60 -4.52 18.13 -13.67
CA TYR A 60 -3.07 18.24 -13.90
C TYR A 60 -2.54 17.37 -15.05
N HIS A 61 -3.43 16.71 -15.79
CA HIS A 61 -3.12 15.80 -16.90
C HIS A 61 -2.24 14.59 -16.47
N TYR A 62 -1.96 13.69 -17.41
CA TYR A 62 -1.28 12.41 -17.12
C TYR A 62 0.14 12.53 -16.56
N ASN A 63 0.88 13.59 -16.91
CA ASN A 63 2.30 13.69 -16.56
C ASN A 63 2.54 13.94 -15.06
N GLN A 64 1.65 14.70 -14.42
CA GLN A 64 1.80 15.05 -13.01
C GLN A 64 1.23 13.98 -12.08
N LEU A 65 0.27 13.17 -12.55
CA LEU A 65 -0.33 12.07 -11.77
C LEU A 65 0.72 11.11 -11.19
N GLY A 66 1.76 10.78 -11.97
CA GLY A 66 2.84 9.90 -11.53
C GLY A 66 3.62 10.44 -10.33
N TRP A 67 3.88 11.75 -10.30
CA TRP A 67 4.59 12.41 -9.19
C TRP A 67 3.78 12.37 -7.90
N PHE A 68 2.48 12.67 -7.97
CA PHE A 68 1.60 12.63 -6.81
C PHE A 68 1.43 11.20 -6.28
N MET A 69 1.18 10.22 -7.16
CA MET A 69 1.09 8.80 -6.77
C MET A 69 2.39 8.28 -6.14
N GLY A 70 3.55 8.72 -6.67
CA GLY A 70 4.86 8.43 -6.08
C GLY A 70 5.01 9.04 -4.69
N ALA A 71 4.65 10.32 -4.51
CA ALA A 71 4.71 10.99 -3.22
C ALA A 71 3.85 10.30 -2.16
N PHE A 72 2.62 9.88 -2.50
CA PHE A 72 1.77 9.11 -1.59
C PHE A 72 2.40 7.78 -1.17
N ASN A 73 3.09 7.09 -2.09
CA ASN A 73 3.81 5.86 -1.76
C ASN A 73 4.99 6.11 -0.82
N VAL A 74 5.75 7.19 -1.00
CA VAL A 74 6.84 7.54 -0.09
C VAL A 74 6.31 7.81 1.32
N VAL A 75 5.22 8.59 1.44
CA VAL A 75 4.57 8.83 2.74
C VAL A 75 4.09 7.53 3.37
N ALA A 76 3.47 6.63 2.60
CA ALA A 76 3.03 5.33 3.07
C ALA A 76 4.20 4.46 3.59
N VAL A 77 5.34 4.45 2.89
CA VAL A 77 6.54 3.73 3.32
C VAL A 77 7.09 4.31 4.62
N LEU A 78 7.11 5.63 4.78
CA LEU A 78 7.55 6.26 6.03
C LEU A 78 6.64 5.85 7.20
N ILE A 79 5.32 5.88 7.01
CA ILE A 79 4.36 5.42 8.01
C ILE A 79 4.62 3.96 8.37
N TYR A 80 4.80 3.09 7.37
CA TYR A 80 5.13 1.68 7.60
C TYR A 80 6.42 1.53 8.40
N TYR A 81 7.49 2.22 8.02
CA TYR A 81 8.79 2.11 8.67
C TYR A 81 8.77 2.57 10.14
N PHE A 82 8.08 3.67 10.44
CA PHE A 82 8.04 4.23 11.79
C PHE A 82 7.07 3.52 12.73
N ILE A 83 5.91 3.10 12.22
CA ILE A 83 4.81 2.58 13.06
C ILE A 83 4.84 1.05 13.16
N THR A 84 5.38 0.36 12.16
CA THR A 84 5.44 -1.10 12.18
C THR A 84 6.40 -1.56 13.26
N LYS A 85 5.86 -2.21 14.30
CA LYS A 85 6.67 -2.91 15.28
C LYS A 85 7.13 -4.23 14.67
N ASP A 86 8.40 -4.29 14.31
CA ASP A 86 9.00 -5.49 13.75
C ASP A 86 8.99 -6.63 14.80
N PRO A 87 8.30 -7.75 14.54
CA PRO A 87 8.24 -8.88 15.47
C PRO A 87 9.60 -9.58 15.62
N THR A 88 10.58 -9.30 14.75
CA THR A 88 11.94 -9.87 14.82
C THR A 88 12.94 -9.00 15.56
N ARG A 89 12.60 -7.76 15.94
CA ARG A 89 13.50 -6.83 16.65
C ARG A 89 13.88 -7.28 18.07
N ASN A 90 13.29 -8.37 18.57
CA ASN A 90 13.59 -8.94 19.89
C ASN A 90 13.76 -10.46 19.82
N LYS A 91 14.62 -10.92 18.90
CA LYS A 91 15.32 -12.20 19.02
C LYS A 91 16.80 -11.93 19.25
#